data_AF-A0A835S108-F1
#
_entry.id   AF-A0A835S108-F1
#
_cell.length_a   1.000
_cell.length_b   1.000
_cell.length_c   1.000
_cell.angle_alpha   90.00
_cell.angle_beta   90.00
_cell.angle_gamma   90.00
#
_symmetry.space_group_name_H-M   'P 1'
#
loop_
_entity.id
_entity.type
_entity.pdbx_description
1 polymer ?
#
loop_
_entity_poly.entity_id
_entity_poly.type
_entity_poly.pdbx_seq_one_letter_code
_entity_poly.pdbx_strand_id
1 'polypeptide(L)' 'MNAENAREGVKVALRPIVGEDGVTRKEMVANVVRELMEGGGKESRNRIRGMMKEAAKAMEHEGPSYKSLANIAN' A
#
# COMPACT_ATOMS: atom_id res chain seq x y z
N MET A 1 -10.57 7.87 -2.07
CA MET A 1 -10.61 6.54 -2.72
C MET A 1 -9.31 5.77 -2.57
N ASN A 2 -8.19 6.16 -3.21
CA ASN A 2 -6.95 5.35 -3.16
C ASN A 2 -6.36 5.18 -1.76
N ALA A 3 -6.23 6.27 -1.00
CA ALA A 3 -5.70 6.22 0.37
C ALA A 3 -6.57 5.38 1.32
N GLU A 4 -7.89 5.45 1.13
CA GLU A 4 -8.86 4.69 1.92
C GLU A 4 -8.82 3.20 1.55
N ASN A 5 -8.75 2.87 0.25
CA ASN A 5 -8.58 1.50 -0.19
C ASN A 5 -7.24 0.90 0.30
N ALA A 6 -6.15 1.66 0.24
CA ALA A 6 -4.85 1.20 0.73
C ALA A 6 -4.83 0.92 2.24
N ARG A 7 -5.58 1.72 3.03
CA ARG A 7 -5.68 1.57 4.48
C ARG A 7 -6.70 0.49 4.88
N GLU A 8 -7.94 0.59 4.42
CA GLU A 8 -9.05 -0.24 4.89
C GLU A 8 -9.24 -1.49 4.03
N GLY A 9 -9.12 -1.35 2.71
CA GLY A 9 -9.33 -2.45 1.77
C GLY A 9 -8.18 -3.45 1.79
N VAL A 10 -6.97 -2.99 1.50
CA VAL A 10 -5.79 -3.86 1.34
C VAL A 10 -4.91 -3.90 2.60
N LYS A 11 -5.06 -2.92 3.50
CA LYS A 11 -4.37 -2.85 4.80
C LYS A 11 -2.84 -2.83 4.66
N VAL A 12 -2.35 -2.04 3.72
CA VAL A 12 -0.92 -1.82 3.44
C VAL A 12 -0.44 -0.40 3.76
N ALA A 13 -1.33 0.46 4.24
CA ALA A 13 -1.03 1.85 4.57
C ALA A 13 -1.54 2.22 5.97
N LEU A 14 -0.80 3.12 6.61
CA LEU A 14 -1.22 3.86 7.80
C LEU A 14 -1.55 5.29 7.41
N ARG A 15 -2.52 5.91 8.10
CA ARG A 15 -2.94 7.28 7.84
C ARG A 15 -2.86 8.09 9.14
N PRO A 16 -2.16 9.23 9.17
CA PRO A 16 -2.12 10.07 10.35
C PRO A 16 -3.49 10.72 10.59
N ILE A 17 -3.72 11.09 11.85
CA ILE A 17 -4.88 11.88 12.24
C ILE A 17 -4.70 13.30 11.69
N VAL A 18 -5.76 13.85 11.09
CA VAL A 18 -5.79 15.23 10.58
C VAL A 18 -6.45 16.10 11.65
N GLY A 19 -5.86 17.26 11.94
CA GLY A 19 -6.45 18.23 12.86
C GLY A 19 -7.76 18.81 12.31
N GLU A 20 -8.56 19.42 13.17
CA GLU A 20 -9.83 20.04 12.79
C GLU A 20 -9.65 21.18 11.76
N ASP A 21 -8.48 21.83 11.77
CA ASP A 21 -8.08 22.84 10.79
C ASP A 21 -7.59 22.24 9.46
N GLY A 22 -7.71 20.92 9.29
CA GLY A 22 -7.22 20.20 8.12
C GLY A 22 -5.71 19.97 8.12
N VAL A 23 -4.99 20.35 9.18
CA VAL A 23 -3.53 20.25 9.24
C VAL A 23 -3.11 19.11 10.16
N THR A 24 -2.26 18.22 9.65
CA THR A 24 -1.61 17.19 10.46
C THR A 24 -0.41 17.78 11.19
N ARG A 25 -0.48 17.84 12.51
CA ARG A 25 0.61 18.36 13.36
C ARG A 25 1.79 17.37 13.45
N LYS A 26 2.95 17.89 13.84
CA LYS A 26 4.21 17.11 13.90
C LYS A 26 4.10 15.88 14.79
N GLU A 27 3.34 15.95 15.88
CA GLU A 27 3.14 14.86 16.83
C GLU A 27 2.40 13.69 16.16
N MET A 28 1.37 14.00 15.35
CA MET A 28 0.61 12.99 14.61
C MET A 28 1.46 12.33 13.52
N VAL A 29 2.33 13.10 12.86
CA VAL A 29 3.31 12.56 11.91
C VAL A 29 4.32 11.65 12.62
N ALA A 30 4.91 12.11 13.72
CA ALA A 30 5.90 11.34 14.46
C ALA A 30 5.33 10.01 14.96
N ASN A 31 4.09 10.01 15.45
CA ASN A 31 3.40 8.80 15.90
C ASN A 31 3.20 7.79 14.77
N VAL A 32 2.65 8.22 13.62
CA VAL A 32 2.41 7.28 12.50
C VAL A 32 3.72 6.74 11.91
N VAL A 33 4.78 7.56 11.87
CA VAL A 33 6.12 7.13 11.42
C VAL A 33 6.67 6.08 12.37
N ARG A 34 6.61 6.31 13.69
CA ARG A 34 7.05 5.32 14.68
C ARG A 34 6.25 4.02 14.59
N GLU A 35 4.93 4.10 14.51
CA GLU A 35 4.08 2.91 14.34
C GLU A 35 4.40 2.14 13.06
N LEU A 36 4.63 2.85 11.96
CA LEU A 36 5.05 2.24 10.72
C LEU A 36 6.39 1.52 10.90
N MET A 37 7.40 2.19 11.44
CA MET A 37 8.77 1.66 11.50
C MET A 37 8.94 0.55 12.53
N GLU A 38 8.53 0.80 13.76
CA GLU A 38 8.89 0.00 14.94
C GLU A 38 7.69 -0.77 15.53
N GLY A 39 6.47 -0.32 15.28
CA GLY A 39 5.24 -0.89 15.85
C GLY A 39 4.43 -1.74 14.88
N GLY A 40 3.12 -1.45 14.81
CA GLY A 40 2.11 -2.18 14.03
C GLY A 40 2.35 -2.24 12.51
N GLY A 41 3.29 -1.47 11.97
CA GLY A 41 3.65 -1.49 10.56
C GLY A 41 4.29 -2.78 10.06
N LYS A 42 4.69 -3.71 10.94
CA LYS A 42 5.22 -5.03 10.54
C LYS A 42 4.23 -5.80 9.66
N GLU A 43 2.95 -5.83 10.03
CA GLU A 43 1.93 -6.55 9.27
C GLU A 43 1.71 -5.90 7.90
N SER A 44 1.59 -4.57 7.88
CA SER A 44 1.50 -3.77 6.66
C SER A 44 2.65 -4.04 5.69
N ARG A 45 3.90 -4.09 6.20
CA ARG A 45 5.09 -4.43 5.42
C ARG A 45 5.06 -5.87 4.90
N ASN A 46 4.55 -6.82 5.67
CA ASN A 46 4.46 -8.20 5.23
C ASN A 46 3.42 -8.36 4.11
N ARG A 47 2.26 -7.69 4.25
CA ARG A 47 1.22 -7.66 3.21
C ARG A 47 1.75 -7.05 1.91
N ILE A 48 2.37 -5.87 1.97
CA ILE A 48 2.89 -5.23 0.75
C ILE A 48 4.01 -6.04 0.10
N ARG A 49 4.85 -6.75 0.87
CA ARG A 49 5.84 -7.69 0.31
C ARG A 49 5.20 -8.87 -0.41
N GLY A 50 4.10 -9.42 0.12
CA GLY A 50 3.32 -10.44 -0.57
C GLY A 50 2.78 -9.91 -1.90
N MET A 51 2.17 -8.71 -1.88
CA MET A 51 1.67 -8.07 -3.09
C MET A 51 2.77 -7.77 -4.11
N MET A 52 3.95 -7.31 -3.69
CA MET A 52 5.08 -7.08 -4.61
C MET A 52 5.52 -8.36 -5.32
N LYS A 53 5.49 -9.51 -4.63
CA LYS A 53 5.79 -10.81 -5.26
C LYS A 53 4.76 -11.18 -6.31
N GLU A 54 3.47 -11.03 -6.00
CA GLU A 54 2.40 -11.34 -6.97
C GLU A 54 2.38 -10.36 -8.14
N ALA A 55 2.67 -9.08 -7.89
CA ALA A 55 2.83 -8.08 -8.94
C ALA A 55 3.99 -8.42 -9.88
N ALA A 56 5.13 -8.88 -9.35
CA ALA A 56 6.26 -9.32 -10.17
C ALA A 56 5.86 -10.49 -11.08
N LYS A 57 5.19 -11.53 -10.54
CA LYS A 57 4.68 -12.66 -11.34
C LYS A 57 3.66 -12.22 -12.40
N ALA A 58 2.80 -11.26 -12.06
CA ALA A 58 1.78 -10.76 -12.98
C ALA A 58 2.39 -10.10 -14.22
N MET A 59 3.53 -9.42 -14.05
CA MET A 59 4.23 -8.66 -15.08
C MET A 59 5.34 -9.44 -15.80
N GLU A 60 5.75 -10.61 -15.30
CA GLU A 60 6.76 -11.45 -15.93
C GLU A 60 6.32 -11.87 -17.35
N HIS A 61 7.30 -12.24 -18.19
CA HIS A 61 6.99 -12.81 -19.51
C HIS A 61 6.08 -14.03 -19.35
N GLU A 62 5.02 -14.12 -20.17
CA GLU A 62 3.95 -15.10 -20.03
C GLU A 62 3.13 -15.02 -18.72
N GLY A 63 3.32 -13.96 -17.93
CA GLY A 63 2.54 -13.65 -16.74
C GLY A 63 1.11 -13.20 -17.06
N PRO A 64 0.18 -13.27 -16.08
CA PRO A 64 -1.23 -12.93 -16.29
C PRO A 64 -1.49 -11.56 -16.93
N SER A 65 -0.81 -10.50 -16.49
CA SER A 65 -1.00 -9.16 -17.05
C SER A 65 -0.36 -9.04 -18.43
N TYR A 66 0.81 -9.66 -18.63
CA TYR A 66 1.46 -9.75 -19.94
C TYR A 66 0.54 -10.41 -20.98
N LYS A 67 0.00 -11.60 -20.65
CA LYS A 67 -0.92 -12.34 -21.53
C LYS A 67 -2.20 -11.57 -21.81
N SER A 68 -2.78 -10.95 -20.79
CA SER A 68 -4.00 -10.16 -20.95
C SER A 68 -3.76 -8.99 -21.91
N LEU A 69 -2.62 -8.31 -21.80
CA LEU A 69 -2.26 -7.24 -22.71
C LEU A 69 -1.97 -7.75 -24.14
N ALA A 70 -1.22 -8.85 -24.28
CA ALA A 70 -0.93 -9.47 -25.57
C ALA A 70 -2.22 -9.88 -26.31
N ASN A 71 -3.21 -10.41 -25.60
CA ASN A 71 -4.50 -10.77 -26.17
C ASN A 71 -5.30 -9.58 -26.72
N ILE A 72 -5.12 -8.38 -26.15
CA ILE A 72 -5.80 -7.16 -26.60
C ILE A 72 -5.04 -6.49 -27.76
N ALA A 73 -3.72 -6.67 -27.80
CA ALA A 73 -2.85 -6.09 -28.83
C ALA A 73 -2.79 -6.90 -30.14
N ASN A 74 -3.41 -8.09 -30.16
CA ASN A 74 -3.57 -8.95 -31.33
C ASN A 74 -4.74 -8.53 -32.21
#